data_AF-A0A2D7XEA8-F1
#
_entry.id   AF-A0A2D7XEA8-F1
#
_cell.length_a   1.000
_cell.length_b   1.000
_cell.length_c   1.000
_cell.angle_alpha   90.00
_cell.angle_beta   90.00
_cell.angle_gamma   90.00
#
_symmetry.space_group_name_H-M   'P 1'
#
loop_
_entity.id
_entity.type
_entity.pdbx_description
1 polymer ?
#
loop_
_entity_poly.entity_id
_entity_poly.type
_entity_poly.pdbx_seq_one_letter_code
_entity_poly.pdbx_strand_id
1 'polypeptide(L)'
;MVSRHRERNRTMKSETTLECVELVLRQAKEPLSISAIGFNAKTTEAETREALRHLAQSGQIELIAGGRNGNRYTWLNTEKPVVSKDNEEPQEHAQKPVDAEFRADPNKEDQILLLLRVPKRKPRVIKGLNRAAKAAIGAVKNGAPSADVYVLQPVGSAVRGAIWKGANKS
;
A
#
# COMPACT_ATOMS: atom_id res chain seq x y z
N MET A 1 -11.46 29.22 39.95
CA MET A 1 -10.00 28.97 39.92
C MET A 1 -9.63 27.47 39.82
N VAL A 2 -10.52 26.60 39.31
CA VAL A 2 -10.35 25.12 39.32
C VAL A 2 -9.92 24.56 37.95
N SER A 3 -10.03 25.35 36.87
CA SER A 3 -9.81 24.88 35.49
C SER A 3 -8.35 24.57 35.15
N ARG A 4 -7.37 25.35 35.67
CA ARG A 4 -5.94 25.18 35.34
C ARG A 4 -5.29 23.91 35.90
N HIS A 5 -5.90 23.26 36.89
CA HIS A 5 -5.34 22.03 37.49
C HIS A 5 -5.80 20.79 36.73
N ARG A 6 -7.05 20.79 36.25
CA ARG A 6 -7.60 19.70 35.43
C ARG A 6 -6.95 19.63 34.05
N GLU A 7 -6.59 20.79 33.49
CA GLU A 7 -5.86 20.86 32.22
C GLU A 7 -4.43 20.30 32.36
N ARG A 8 -3.69 20.68 33.41
CA ARG A 8 -2.32 20.18 33.66
C ARG A 8 -2.25 18.66 33.86
N ASN A 9 -3.21 18.09 34.59
CA ASN A 9 -3.24 16.62 34.79
C ASN A 9 -3.61 15.87 33.50
N ARG A 10 -4.40 16.51 32.61
CA ARG A 10 -4.77 15.92 31.32
C ARG A 10 -3.60 15.95 30.33
N THR A 11 -2.83 17.04 30.29
CA THR A 11 -1.65 17.17 29.41
C THR A 11 -0.52 16.22 29.83
N MET A 12 -0.24 16.08 31.13
CA MET A 12 0.77 15.11 31.59
C MET A 12 0.36 13.65 31.29
N LYS A 13 -0.93 13.33 31.39
CA LYS A 13 -1.43 11.99 31.03
C LYS A 13 -1.35 11.73 29.52
N SER A 14 -1.57 12.74 28.67
CA SER A 14 -1.42 12.60 27.22
C SER A 14 0.04 12.48 26.79
N GLU A 15 0.96 13.22 27.42
CA GLU A 15 2.41 13.13 27.14
C GLU A 15 2.95 11.73 27.49
N THR A 16 2.61 11.20 28.66
CA THR A 16 2.98 9.83 29.06
C THR A 16 2.36 8.76 28.16
N THR A 17 1.16 8.99 27.64
CA THR A 17 0.52 8.07 26.67
C THR A 17 1.28 8.07 25.34
N LEU A 18 1.68 9.25 24.85
CA LEU A 18 2.43 9.40 23.60
C LEU A 18 3.76 8.66 23.67
N GLU A 19 4.52 8.85 24.75
CA GLU A 19 5.81 8.18 24.98
C GLU A 19 5.68 6.66 25.03
N CYS A 20 4.66 6.13 25.70
CA CYS A 20 4.41 4.69 25.77
C CYS A 20 4.10 4.10 24.38
N VAL A 21 3.28 4.78 23.58
CA VAL A 21 2.94 4.35 22.22
C VAL A 21 4.15 4.40 21.30
N GLU A 22 4.95 5.46 21.40
CA GLU A 22 6.21 5.61 20.67
C GLU A 22 7.20 4.48 20.97
N LEU A 23 7.42 4.17 22.26
CA LEU A 23 8.33 3.11 22.68
C LEU A 23 7.90 1.75 22.13
N VAL A 24 6.60 1.43 22.18
CA VAL A 24 6.05 0.20 21.62
C VAL A 24 6.30 0.10 20.11
N LEU A 25 6.09 1.18 19.37
CA LEU A 25 6.30 1.20 17.92
C LEU A 25 7.77 1.11 17.54
N ARG A 26 8.68 1.75 18.29
CA ARG A 26 10.13 1.65 18.07
C ARG A 26 10.68 0.25 18.32
N GLN A 27 10.12 -0.47 19.28
CA GLN A 27 10.53 -1.85 19.59
C GLN A 27 9.89 -2.89 18.66
N ALA A 28 8.81 -2.53 17.98
CA ALA A 28 8.11 -3.43 17.09
C ALA A 28 8.94 -3.74 15.84
N LYS A 29 9.20 -5.03 15.60
CA LYS A 29 9.83 -5.51 14.35
C LYS A 29 8.84 -5.61 13.19
N GLU A 30 7.54 -5.60 13.49
CA GLU A 30 6.46 -5.75 12.51
C GLU A 30 5.40 -4.66 12.70
N PRO A 31 4.62 -4.32 11.64
CA PRO A 31 3.50 -3.41 11.74
C PRO A 31 2.44 -3.88 12.75
N LEU A 32 2.13 -3.03 13.74
CA LEU A 32 1.16 -3.34 14.80
C LEU A 32 -0.21 -2.70 14.53
N SER A 33 -1.27 -3.39 14.93
CA SER A 33 -2.63 -2.81 14.92
C SER A 33 -2.85 -1.90 16.13
N ILE A 34 -3.85 -1.02 16.07
CA ILE A 34 -4.21 -0.12 17.19
C ILE A 34 -4.45 -0.92 18.48
N SER A 35 -5.16 -2.04 18.39
CA SER A 35 -5.45 -2.88 19.55
C SER A 35 -4.18 -3.48 20.16
N ALA A 36 -3.22 -3.93 19.35
CA ALA A 36 -1.96 -4.47 19.84
C ALA A 36 -1.09 -3.37 20.48
N ILE A 37 -1.09 -2.17 19.89
CA ILE A 37 -0.38 -1.00 20.43
C ILE A 37 -0.97 -0.60 21.77
N GLY A 38 -2.30 -0.44 21.86
CA GLY A 38 -2.97 -0.07 23.10
C GLY A 38 -2.79 -1.12 24.20
N PHE A 39 -2.83 -2.41 23.86
CA PHE A 39 -2.56 -3.49 24.80
C PHE A 39 -1.13 -3.42 25.38
N ASN A 40 -0.12 -3.23 24.53
CA ASN A 40 1.27 -3.16 24.96
C ASN A 40 1.59 -1.85 25.70
N ALA A 41 1.00 -0.74 25.27
CA ALA A 41 1.16 0.58 25.91
C ALA A 41 0.30 0.74 27.17
N LYS A 42 -0.59 -0.22 27.47
CA LYS A 42 -1.58 -0.18 28.58
C LYS A 42 -2.48 1.07 28.53
N THR A 43 -2.86 1.46 27.33
CA THR A 43 -3.68 2.66 27.07
C THR A 43 -5.02 2.27 26.46
N THR A 44 -5.98 3.18 26.55
CA THR A 44 -7.27 2.97 25.87
C THR A 44 -7.11 3.15 24.37
N GLU A 45 -8.04 2.59 23.58
CA GLU A 45 -8.02 2.71 22.13
C GLU A 45 -8.19 4.18 21.66
N ALA A 46 -8.92 4.99 22.43
CA ALA A 46 -9.09 6.42 22.17
C ALA A 46 -7.77 7.18 22.35
N GLU A 47 -7.10 6.97 23.49
CA GLU A 47 -5.80 7.57 23.79
C GLU A 47 -4.73 7.09 22.79
N THR A 48 -4.76 5.81 22.41
CA THR A 48 -3.87 5.24 21.38
C THR A 48 -4.06 5.92 20.02
N ARG A 49 -5.30 6.13 19.59
CA ARG A 49 -5.58 6.85 18.32
C ARG A 49 -5.08 8.29 18.35
N GLU A 50 -5.27 8.98 19.47
CA GLU A 50 -4.82 10.36 19.63
C GLU A 50 -3.29 10.43 19.55
N ALA A 51 -2.58 9.56 20.27
CA ALA A 51 -1.13 9.44 20.18
C ALA A 51 -0.65 9.10 18.75
N LEU A 52 -1.29 8.15 18.06
CA LEU A 52 -0.96 7.81 16.68
C LEU A 52 -1.20 8.97 15.71
N ARG A 53 -2.23 9.81 15.93
CA ARG A 53 -2.43 11.03 15.13
C ARG A 53 -1.28 12.01 15.31
N HIS A 54 -0.82 12.21 16.55
CA HIS A 54 0.33 13.07 16.83
C HIS A 54 1.61 12.55 16.14
N LEU A 55 1.88 11.25 16.25
CA LEU A 55 3.05 10.62 15.62
C LEU A 55 2.96 10.61 14.08
N ALA A 56 1.75 10.52 13.52
CA ALA A 56 1.56 10.61 12.07
C ALA A 56 1.76 12.04 11.56
N GLN A 57 1.27 13.04 12.31
CA GLN A 57 1.48 14.46 12.00
C GLN A 57 2.96 14.86 12.07
N SER A 58 3.74 14.27 12.98
CA SER A 58 5.19 14.48 13.07
C SER A 58 5.99 13.70 12.01
N GLY A 59 5.35 12.87 11.20
CA GLY A 59 6.01 12.05 10.18
C GLY A 59 6.87 10.92 10.76
N GLN A 60 6.66 10.54 12.02
CA GLN A 60 7.45 9.52 12.71
C GLN A 60 6.94 8.09 12.47
N ILE A 61 5.72 7.94 11.98
CA ILE A 61 5.10 6.63 11.75
C ILE A 61 4.43 6.58 10.38
N GLU A 62 4.40 5.37 9.79
CA GLU A 62 3.67 5.09 8.57
C GLU A 62 2.40 4.31 8.87
N LEU A 63 1.30 4.75 8.27
CA LEU A 63 0.02 4.05 8.25
C LEU A 63 -0.05 3.10 7.05
N ILE A 64 -0.07 1.80 7.34
CA ILE A 64 -0.31 0.76 6.35
C ILE A 64 -1.80 0.42 6.37
N ALA A 65 -2.52 0.86 5.35
CA ALA A 65 -3.93 0.53 5.18
C ALA A 65 -4.10 -0.98 5.04
N GLY A 66 -4.66 -1.62 6.06
CA GLY A 66 -4.93 -3.05 6.08
C GLY A 66 -6.42 -3.27 5.83
N GLY A 67 -6.75 -4.17 4.91
CA GLY A 67 -8.14 -4.47 4.53
C GLY A 67 -8.97 -5.06 5.68
N ARG A 68 -9.21 -6.37 5.67
CA ARG A 68 -10.04 -7.02 6.72
C ARG A 68 -9.43 -7.01 8.12
N ASN A 69 -8.10 -6.88 8.20
CA ASN A 69 -7.37 -6.97 9.47
C ASN A 69 -7.12 -5.60 10.10
N GLY A 70 -7.72 -4.54 9.55
CA GLY A 70 -7.56 -3.17 10.01
C GLY A 70 -6.19 -2.57 9.72
N ASN A 71 -6.08 -1.29 9.99
CA ASN A 71 -4.88 -0.48 9.79
C ASN A 71 -3.74 -0.94 10.69
N ARG A 72 -2.52 -0.90 10.16
CA ARG A 72 -1.29 -1.19 10.90
C ARG A 72 -0.35 0.02 10.88
N TYR A 73 0.43 0.16 11.93
CA TYR A 73 1.35 1.28 12.13
C TYR A 73 2.76 0.75 12.32
N THR A 74 3.71 1.42 11.68
CA THR A 74 5.15 1.13 11.82
C THR A 74 5.91 2.40 12.16
N TRP A 75 7.01 2.25 12.90
CA TRP A 75 7.94 3.34 13.13
C TRP A 75 8.76 3.61 11.87
N LEU A 76 8.80 4.86 11.42
CA LEU A 76 9.70 5.31 10.37
C LEU A 76 11.04 5.63 11.01
N ASN A 77 12.07 4.81 10.74
CA ASN A 77 13.45 5.16 11.03
C ASN A 77 13.86 6.30 10.07
N THR A 78 13.53 7.53 10.47
CA THR A 78 13.85 8.73 9.72
C THR A 78 15.31 9.13 9.99
N GLU A 79 16.23 8.62 9.18
CA GLU A 79 17.46 9.38 8.86
C GLU A 79 17.22 10.45 7.78
N LYS A 80 16.00 10.55 7.24
CA LYS A 80 15.61 11.67 6.38
C LYS A 80 14.22 12.17 6.75
N PRO A 81 14.06 13.48 7.02
CA PRO A 81 12.75 14.05 7.31
C PRO A 81 11.95 14.08 6.00
N VAL A 82 10.74 13.51 6.04
CA VAL A 82 9.74 13.66 4.99
C VAL A 82 9.07 15.01 5.21
N VAL A 83 9.34 15.95 4.31
CA VAL A 83 8.75 17.29 4.29
C VAL A 83 7.23 17.15 4.08
N SER A 84 6.48 17.71 5.03
CA SER A 84 5.04 17.89 4.96
C SER A 84 4.66 18.66 3.69
N LYS A 85 3.79 18.08 2.87
CA LYS A 85 3.09 18.80 1.81
C LYS A 85 1.93 19.54 2.46
N ASP A 86 2.04 20.86 2.59
CA ASP A 86 0.91 21.80 2.54
C ASP A 86 1.47 23.24 2.35
N ASN A 87 1.00 23.91 1.29
CA ASN A 87 1.20 25.33 0.87
C ASN A 87 2.59 25.71 0.29
N GLU A 88 2.77 26.31 -0.89
CA GLU A 88 1.90 27.07 -1.80
C GLU A 88 2.51 27.18 -3.23
N GLU A 89 1.66 27.02 -4.25
CA GLU A 89 1.59 27.76 -5.53
C GLU A 89 2.65 27.65 -6.67
N PRO A 90 2.23 27.89 -7.94
CA PRO A 90 2.41 26.93 -9.03
C PRO A 90 3.58 27.29 -9.95
N GLN A 91 4.50 26.33 -10.14
CA GLN A 91 5.44 26.42 -11.25
C GLN A 91 4.81 25.79 -12.49
N GLU A 92 4.42 26.66 -13.43
CA GLU A 92 4.13 26.36 -14.82
C GLU A 92 5.28 25.57 -15.46
N HIS A 93 5.21 24.25 -15.36
CA HIS A 93 5.81 23.38 -16.35
C HIS A 93 4.66 22.65 -17.02
N ALA A 94 4.27 23.19 -18.18
CA ALA A 94 3.38 22.58 -19.13
C ALA A 94 3.88 21.17 -19.50
N GLN A 95 3.50 20.18 -18.69
CA GLN A 95 3.52 18.80 -19.09
C GLN A 95 2.36 18.63 -20.07
N LYS A 96 2.70 18.76 -21.35
CA LYS A 96 1.84 18.32 -22.45
C LYS A 96 1.30 16.93 -22.12
N PRO A 97 0.04 16.63 -22.48
CA PRO A 97 -0.48 15.28 -22.34
C PRO A 97 0.42 14.37 -23.16
N VAL A 98 1.22 13.54 -22.49
CA VAL A 98 1.80 12.38 -23.13
C VAL A 98 0.64 11.43 -23.31
N ASP A 99 0.01 11.56 -24.48
CA ASP A 99 -0.79 10.50 -25.08
C ASP A 99 0.13 9.28 -25.14
N ALA A 100 0.09 8.46 -24.08
CA ALA A 100 0.78 7.19 -24.02
C ALA A 100 -0.01 6.22 -24.92
N GLU A 101 0.08 6.46 -26.22
CA GLU A 101 -0.27 5.49 -27.24
C GLU A 101 0.59 4.25 -27.00
N PHE A 102 -0.08 3.13 -26.79
CA PHE A 102 0.55 1.83 -26.72
C PHE A 102 1.26 1.56 -28.06
N ARG A 103 2.59 1.71 -28.09
CA ARG A 103 3.44 1.24 -29.19
C ARG A 103 3.89 -0.19 -28.89
N ALA A 104 3.24 -1.15 -29.52
CA ALA A 104 3.85 -2.46 -29.72
C ALA A 104 4.88 -2.33 -30.84
N ASP A 105 6.17 -2.51 -30.53
CA ASP A 105 7.20 -2.67 -31.55
C ASP A 105 7.03 -4.06 -32.18
N PRO A 106 6.67 -4.16 -33.48
CA PRO A 106 6.31 -5.44 -34.11
C PRO A 106 7.53 -6.29 -34.50
N ASN A 107 8.76 -5.83 -34.22
CA ASN A 107 9.99 -6.39 -34.80
C ASN A 107 10.95 -7.02 -33.78
N LYS A 108 10.48 -7.32 -32.57
CA LYS A 108 11.26 -8.08 -31.58
C LYS A 108 10.59 -9.41 -31.30
N GLU A 109 11.06 -10.44 -31.98
CA GLU A 109 10.94 -11.84 -31.57
C GLU A 109 11.79 -12.14 -30.31
N ASP A 110 11.89 -11.19 -29.39
CA ASP A 110 12.52 -11.42 -28.11
C ASP A 110 11.52 -12.23 -27.29
N GLN A 111 11.84 -13.49 -26.99
CA GLN A 111 11.07 -14.30 -26.04
C GLN A 111 10.92 -13.52 -24.73
N ILE A 112 9.77 -12.91 -24.55
CA ILE A 112 9.41 -12.16 -23.35
C ILE A 112 9.17 -13.17 -22.23
N LEU A 113 10.24 -13.64 -21.59
CA LEU A 113 10.19 -14.31 -20.29
C LEU A 113 9.99 -13.24 -19.21
N LEU A 114 8.79 -12.65 -19.17
CA LEU A 114 8.36 -11.87 -18.02
C LEU A 114 8.11 -12.84 -16.86
N LEU A 115 8.86 -12.68 -15.77
CA LEU A 115 8.53 -13.23 -14.47
C LEU A 115 7.19 -12.64 -14.02
N LEU A 116 6.10 -13.30 -14.40
CA LEU A 116 4.76 -12.92 -13.96
C LEU A 116 4.65 -13.18 -12.47
N ARG A 117 4.36 -12.13 -11.71
CA ARG A 117 3.97 -12.26 -10.30
C ARG A 117 2.71 -13.11 -10.25
N VAL A 118 2.84 -14.37 -9.84
CA VAL A 118 1.69 -15.28 -9.74
C VAL A 118 0.70 -14.70 -8.72
N PRO A 119 -0.49 -14.28 -9.15
CA PRO A 119 -1.45 -13.72 -8.21
C PRO A 119 -1.94 -14.83 -7.28
N LYS A 120 -1.99 -14.55 -5.97
CA LYS A 120 -2.52 -15.49 -4.96
C LYS A 120 -3.98 -15.90 -5.25
N ARG A 121 -4.72 -15.09 -6.00
CA ARG A 121 -6.10 -15.36 -6.40
C ARG A 121 -6.17 -15.65 -7.89
N LYS A 122 -7.08 -16.56 -8.26
CA LYS A 122 -7.37 -16.89 -9.66
C LYS A 122 -7.67 -15.61 -10.45
N PRO A 123 -7.00 -15.37 -11.59
CA PRO A 123 -7.29 -14.24 -12.45
C PRO A 123 -8.74 -14.26 -12.93
N ARG A 124 -9.36 -13.09 -13.03
CA ARG A 124 -10.69 -12.96 -13.62
C ARG A 124 -10.57 -13.05 -15.14
N VAL A 125 -11.21 -14.05 -15.74
CA VAL A 125 -11.25 -14.21 -17.20
C VAL A 125 -12.41 -13.40 -17.75
N ILE A 126 -12.11 -12.45 -18.64
CA ILE A 126 -13.10 -11.63 -19.35
C ILE A 126 -12.90 -11.84 -20.86
N LYS A 127 -13.99 -12.16 -21.57
CA LYS A 127 -13.97 -12.27 -23.02
C LYS A 127 -13.98 -10.88 -23.66
N GLY A 128 -13.00 -10.61 -24.53
CA GLY A 128 -12.89 -9.39 -25.32
C GLY A 128 -11.99 -8.33 -24.71
N LEU A 129 -11.06 -7.80 -25.53
CA LEU A 129 -10.01 -6.87 -25.12
C LEU A 129 -10.59 -5.58 -24.49
N ASN A 130 -11.52 -4.91 -25.17
CA ASN A 130 -12.12 -3.66 -24.68
C ASN A 130 -12.86 -3.83 -23.35
N ARG A 131 -13.46 -5.00 -23.11
CA ARG A 131 -14.16 -5.29 -21.85
C ARG A 131 -13.17 -5.55 -20.72
N ALA A 132 -12.07 -6.23 -21.01
CA ALA A 132 -11.00 -6.45 -20.04
C ALA A 132 -10.32 -5.13 -19.64
N ALA A 133 -10.01 -4.27 -20.62
CA ALA A 133 -9.47 -2.93 -20.38
C ALA A 133 -10.41 -2.07 -19.53
N LYS A 134 -11.70 -2.00 -19.88
CA LYS A 134 -12.70 -1.25 -19.10
C LYS A 134 -12.82 -1.77 -17.67
N ALA A 135 -12.73 -3.08 -17.47
CA ALA A 135 -12.77 -3.69 -16.14
C ALA A 135 -11.52 -3.37 -15.31
N ALA A 136 -10.33 -3.36 -15.93
CA ALA A 136 -9.09 -2.98 -15.26
C ALA A 136 -9.11 -1.51 -14.81
N ILE A 137 -9.51 -0.60 -15.72
CA ILE A 137 -9.69 0.82 -15.39
C ILE A 137 -10.71 0.99 -14.25
N GLY A 138 -11.84 0.26 -14.31
CA GLY A 138 -12.84 0.27 -13.25
C GLY A 138 -12.30 -0.22 -11.91
N ALA A 139 -11.44 -1.24 -11.89
CA ALA A 139 -10.84 -1.76 -10.67
C ALA A 139 -9.93 -0.72 -9.99
N VAL A 140 -9.10 -0.02 -10.76
CA VAL A 140 -8.24 1.05 -10.24
C VAL A 140 -9.09 2.22 -9.71
N LYS A 141 -10.13 2.63 -10.46
CA LYS A 141 -11.09 3.66 -10.00
C LYS A 141 -11.77 3.29 -8.67
N ASN A 142 -12.01 2.00 -8.44
CA ASN A 142 -12.60 1.49 -7.20
C ASN A 142 -11.58 1.26 -6.07
N GLY A 143 -10.33 1.75 -6.22
CA GLY A 143 -9.31 1.73 -5.18
C GLY A 143 -8.30 0.58 -5.26
N ALA A 144 -8.25 -0.19 -6.36
CA ALA A 144 -7.16 -1.14 -6.56
C ALA A 144 -5.84 -0.38 -6.84
N PRO A 145 -4.71 -0.78 -6.25
CA PRO A 145 -3.42 -0.11 -6.47
C PRO A 145 -2.91 -0.26 -7.91
N SER A 146 -3.24 -1.37 -8.58
CA SER A 146 -2.99 -1.60 -9.99
C SER A 146 -3.95 -2.68 -10.52
N ALA A 147 -4.12 -2.73 -11.84
CA ALA A 147 -4.87 -3.79 -12.52
C ALA A 147 -4.21 -4.14 -13.85
N ASP A 148 -3.61 -5.33 -13.91
CA ASP A 148 -2.97 -5.83 -15.12
C ASP A 148 -3.98 -6.58 -15.99
N VAL A 149 -3.88 -6.38 -17.31
CA VAL A 149 -4.67 -7.12 -18.31
C VAL A 149 -3.73 -8.02 -19.10
N TYR A 150 -3.96 -9.33 -19.01
CA TYR A 150 -3.21 -10.33 -19.75
C TYR A 150 -4.07 -10.94 -20.86
N VAL A 151 -3.44 -11.25 -21.99
CA VAL A 151 -4.06 -12.00 -23.08
C VAL A 151 -3.66 -13.47 -22.92
N LEU A 152 -4.65 -14.36 -22.90
CA LEU A 152 -4.40 -15.80 -22.96
C LEU A 152 -4.13 -16.20 -24.41
N GLN A 153 -2.87 -16.50 -24.72
CA GLN A 153 -2.49 -17.08 -25.99
C GLN A 153 -2.50 -18.61 -25.86
N PRO A 154 -3.24 -19.35 -26.70
CA PRO A 154 -3.14 -20.81 -26.71
C PRO A 154 -1.76 -21.20 -27.23
N VAL A 155 -1.01 -21.95 -26.42
CA VAL A 155 0.36 -22.42 -26.76
C VAL A 155 0.39 -23.87 -27.26
N GLY A 156 -0.75 -24.55 -27.25
CA GLY A 156 -0.89 -25.94 -27.70
C GLY A 156 -2.08 -26.64 -27.04
N SER A 157 -2.31 -27.87 -27.46
CA SER A 157 -3.35 -28.74 -26.92
C SER A 157 -2.72 -30.03 -26.37
N ALA A 158 -3.06 -30.40 -25.14
CA ALA A 158 -2.64 -31.66 -24.55
C ALA A 158 -3.72 -32.74 -24.72
N VAL A 159 -3.31 -33.94 -25.12
CA VAL A 159 -4.18 -35.14 -25.16
C VAL A 159 -4.01 -35.99 -23.91
N ARG A 160 -4.94 -36.91 -23.63
CA ARG A 160 -4.85 -37.81 -22.48
C ARG A 160 -3.55 -38.62 -22.54
N GLY A 161 -2.75 -38.55 -21.47
CA GLY A 161 -1.43 -39.20 -21.41
C GLY A 161 -0.27 -38.33 -21.90
N ALA A 162 -0.51 -37.08 -22.30
CA ALA A 162 0.57 -36.16 -22.65
C ALA A 162 1.46 -35.87 -21.43
N ILE A 163 2.77 -36.01 -21.62
CA ILE A 163 3.79 -35.68 -20.62
C ILE A 163 4.47 -34.39 -21.05
N TRP A 164 4.51 -33.41 -20.14
CA TRP A 164 5.18 -32.14 -20.36
C TRP A 164 6.70 -32.37 -20.38
N LYS A 165 7.29 -32.40 -21.58
CA LYS A 165 8.74 -32.25 -21.75
C LYS A 165 9.00 -30.75 -21.75
N GLY A 166 9.63 -30.24 -20.68
CA GLY A 166 9.91 -28.80 -20.54
C GLY A 166 10.61 -28.22 -21.77
N ALA A 167 10.50 -26.90 -21.95
CA ALA A 167 11.18 -26.22 -23.06
C ALA A 167 12.70 -26.37 -22.89
N ASN A 168 13.33 -27.21 -23.72
CA ASN A 168 14.78 -27.21 -23.87
C ASN A 168 15.17 -25.84 -24.44
N LYS A 169 15.97 -25.09 -23.69
CA LYS A 169 16.64 -23.90 -24.22
C LYS A 169 17.70 -24.39 -25.21
N SER A 170 17.46 -24.18 -26.51
CA SER A 170 18.47 -24.27 -27.56
C SER A 170 19.14 -22.92 -27.76
#